data_AF-A0A9N9GUI7-F1
#
_entry.id   AF-A0A9N9GUI7-F1
#
_cell.length_a   1.000
_cell.length_b   1.000
_cell.length_c   1.000
_cell.angle_alpha   90.00
_cell.angle_beta   90.00
_cell.angle_gamma   90.00
#
_symmetry.space_group_name_H-M   'P 1'
#
loop_
_entity.id
_entity.type
_entity.pdbx_description
1 polymer ?
#
loop_
_entity_poly.entity_id
_entity_poly.type
_entity_poly.pdbx_seq_one_letter_code
_entity_poly.pdbx_strand_id
1 'polypeptide(L)'
;MIAGIYNISEITPNLLFDLLNYPEVYIESGTSNYGLPMNQLTSDKGLVWVLSVPFNYGFYSNWWNIKIFKGRVRANQALYERIFHDLPHEGDNNIYRGILNSDLLYSGSMGNSGITPTIEIEILNYRTISTASSSASVSEKKEVIKKLF
;
A
#
# COMPACT_ATOMS: atom_id res chain seq x y z
N MET A 1 7.57 -3.00 -12.74
CA MET A 1 6.57 -3.55 -11.81
C MET A 1 7.24 -3.77 -10.46
N ILE A 2 6.55 -3.38 -9.38
CA ILE A 2 7.13 -3.28 -8.03
C ILE A 2 6.18 -3.92 -7.01
N ALA A 3 6.72 -4.70 -6.07
CA ALA A 3 6.04 -5.15 -4.87
C ALA A 3 6.80 -4.67 -3.63
N GLY A 4 6.08 -4.10 -2.66
CA GLY A 4 6.66 -3.66 -1.39
C GLY A 4 5.91 -4.20 -0.19
N ILE A 5 6.64 -4.45 0.90
CA ILE A 5 6.12 -4.95 2.17
C ILE A 5 6.51 -4.02 3.30
N TYR A 6 5.57 -3.73 4.18
CA TYR A 6 5.78 -3.12 5.48
C TYR A 6 5.37 -4.08 6.60
N ASN A 7 6.19 -4.21 7.64
CA ASN A 7 5.90 -5.05 8.79
C ASN A 7 5.18 -4.24 9.86
N ILE A 8 4.00 -4.67 10.31
CA ILE A 8 3.17 -3.97 11.30
C ILE A 8 3.34 -4.66 12.67
N SER A 9 4.31 -4.24 13.48
CA SER A 9 4.57 -4.93 14.75
C SER A 9 3.47 -4.73 15.79
N GLU A 10 2.77 -3.58 15.81
CA GLU A 10 1.58 -3.33 16.64
C GLU A 10 0.69 -2.25 15.99
N ILE A 11 -0.65 -2.33 16.14
CA ILE A 11 -1.56 -1.26 15.72
C ILE A 11 -1.56 -0.18 16.80
N THR A 12 -0.54 0.67 16.80
CA THR A 12 -0.46 1.84 17.69
C THR A 12 -1.10 3.07 17.01
N PRO A 13 -1.48 4.13 17.75
CA PRO A 13 -1.91 5.41 17.15
C PRO A 13 -0.87 6.03 16.20
N ASN A 14 0.38 5.55 16.26
CA ASN A 14 1.50 5.95 15.40
C ASN A 14 1.84 4.90 14.32
N LEU A 15 0.85 4.08 13.92
CA LEU A 15 0.95 3.08 12.84
C LEU A 15 1.74 3.58 11.62
N LEU A 16 1.61 4.86 11.29
CA LEU A 16 2.23 5.52 10.14
C LEU A 16 3.75 5.67 10.25
N PHE A 17 4.27 5.96 11.45
CA PHE A 17 5.72 6.03 11.67
C PHE A 17 6.34 4.63 11.54
N ASP A 18 5.72 3.61 12.13
CA ASP A 18 6.23 2.24 12.06
C ASP A 18 6.12 1.63 10.65
N LEU A 19 5.05 1.94 9.90
CA LEU A 19 4.86 1.54 8.50
C LEU A 19 5.95 2.12 7.59
N LEU A 20 6.32 3.39 7.74
CA LEU A 20 7.22 4.05 6.79
C LEU A 20 8.70 3.76 7.04
N ASN A 21 9.05 3.28 8.23
CA ASN A 21 10.44 3.26 8.63
C ASN A 21 11.27 2.22 7.85
N TYR A 22 10.72 1.09 7.38
CA TYR A 22 11.53 0.01 6.78
C TYR A 22 10.84 -1.00 5.84
N PRO A 23 10.59 -0.66 4.56
CA PRO A 23 10.03 -1.60 3.59
C PRO A 23 11.05 -2.60 3.03
N GLU A 24 10.63 -3.85 2.84
CA GLU A 24 11.29 -4.76 1.89
C GLU A 24 10.62 -4.61 0.52
N VAL A 25 11.41 -4.46 -0.55
CA VAL A 25 10.88 -4.25 -1.90
C VAL A 25 11.50 -5.23 -2.88
N TYR A 26 10.64 -5.81 -3.70
CA TYR A 26 10.97 -6.59 -4.87
C TYR A 26 10.61 -5.79 -6.12
N ILE A 27 11.56 -5.65 -7.04
CA ILE A 27 11.38 -4.98 -8.32
C ILE A 27 11.51 -6.04 -9.41
N GLU A 28 10.40 -6.35 -10.08
CA GLU A 28 10.39 -7.25 -11.23
C GLU A 28 10.95 -6.55 -12.48
N SER A 29 10.63 -5.26 -12.62
CA SER A 29 11.12 -4.41 -13.72
C SER A 29 11.20 -2.94 -13.34
N GLY A 30 12.24 -2.27 -13.81
CA GLY A 30 12.58 -0.88 -13.49
C GLY A 30 13.69 -0.76 -12.44
N THR A 31 13.93 0.46 -11.96
CA THR A 31 14.93 0.79 -10.94
C THR A 31 14.42 1.92 -10.05
N SER A 32 14.89 2.01 -8.81
CA SER A 32 14.63 3.15 -7.91
C SER A 32 15.96 3.78 -7.53
N ASN A 33 16.08 5.11 -7.70
CA ASN A 33 17.23 5.88 -7.19
C ASN A 33 17.10 6.21 -5.70
N TYR A 34 15.93 5.95 -5.11
CA TYR A 34 15.71 6.10 -3.68
C TYR A 34 16.12 4.82 -2.98
N GLY A 35 17.15 4.93 -2.12
CA GLY A 35 17.53 3.88 -1.18
C GLY A 35 16.36 3.61 -0.24
N LEU A 36 15.94 2.36 -0.17
CA LEU A 36 14.89 1.94 0.75
C LEU A 36 15.53 1.53 2.07
N PRO A 37 15.02 2.02 3.21
CA PRO A 37 15.59 1.65 4.50
C PRO A 37 15.37 0.14 4.73
N MET A 38 16.46 -0.62 4.87
CA MET A 38 16.43 -2.06 5.18
C MET A 38 16.10 -2.30 6.66
N ASN A 39 15.30 -3.33 6.98
CA ASN A 39 15.18 -3.79 8.37
C ASN A 39 14.81 -5.27 8.54
N GLN A 40 14.98 -5.74 9.77
CA GLN A 40 14.64 -7.06 10.25
C GLN A 40 13.13 -7.20 10.50
N LEU A 41 12.52 -8.19 9.85
CA LEU A 41 11.09 -8.45 9.96
C LEU A 41 10.78 -9.15 11.30
N THR A 42 10.29 -8.39 12.29
CA THR A 42 9.95 -8.88 13.65
C THR A 42 8.44 -8.87 13.95
N SER A 43 7.60 -8.53 12.97
CA SER A 43 6.14 -8.40 13.14
C SER A 43 5.35 -9.69 12.88
N ASP A 44 4.18 -9.81 13.51
CA ASP A 44 3.15 -10.83 13.28
C ASP A 44 2.22 -10.55 12.08
N LYS A 45 2.35 -9.40 11.40
CA LYS A 45 1.55 -8.99 10.24
C LYS A 45 2.36 -8.19 9.22
N GLY A 46 2.17 -8.48 7.93
CA GLY A 46 2.77 -7.72 6.82
C GLY A 46 1.73 -6.99 5.99
N LEU A 47 1.82 -5.67 5.85
CA LEU A 47 1.11 -4.91 4.84
C LEU A 47 1.89 -4.98 3.52
N VAL A 48 1.27 -5.51 2.49
CA VAL A 48 1.89 -5.68 1.19
C VAL A 48 1.12 -4.86 0.17
N TRP A 49 1.85 -4.17 -0.70
CA TRP A 49 1.30 -3.45 -1.84
C TRP A 49 2.06 -3.85 -3.10
N VAL A 50 1.36 -3.82 -4.23
CA VAL A 50 1.95 -4.00 -5.56
C VAL A 50 1.47 -2.88 -6.45
N LEU A 51 2.34 -2.45 -7.36
CA LEU A 51 1.96 -1.60 -8.48
C LEU A 51 2.63 -2.09 -9.76
N SER A 52 1.91 -1.91 -10.86
CA SER A 52 2.37 -2.17 -12.21
C SER A 52 2.11 -0.94 -13.06
N VAL A 53 3.17 -0.50 -13.73
CA VAL A 53 3.14 0.57 -14.72
C VAL A 53 3.76 -0.01 -15.98
N PRO A 54 2.97 -0.36 -17.01
CA PRO A 54 3.48 -1.03 -18.19
C PRO A 54 4.20 -0.04 -19.11
N PHE A 55 5.06 -0.57 -19.98
CA PHE A 55 5.68 0.21 -21.05
C PHE A 55 4.70 0.46 -22.22
N ASN A 56 3.86 -0.53 -22.55
CA ASN A 56 2.96 -0.49 -23.71
C ASN A 56 1.49 -0.42 -23.29
N TYR A 57 0.91 0.78 -23.41
CA TYR A 57 -0.50 1.04 -23.08
C TYR A 57 -1.50 0.60 -24.16
N GLY A 58 -1.05 0.11 -25.31
CA GLY A 58 -1.94 -0.48 -26.32
C GLY A 58 -2.51 -1.84 -25.89
N PHE A 59 -1.87 -2.51 -24.93
CA PHE A 59 -2.28 -3.84 -24.45
C PHE A 59 -2.43 -3.94 -22.93
N TYR A 60 -1.89 -2.98 -22.18
CA TYR A 60 -1.82 -3.05 -20.72
C TYR A 60 -2.22 -1.71 -20.09
N SER A 61 -2.68 -1.76 -18.85
CA SER A 61 -3.01 -0.59 -18.03
C SER A 61 -2.14 -0.53 -16.78
N ASN A 62 -2.18 0.60 -16.07
CA ASN A 62 -1.69 0.66 -14.70
C ASN A 62 -2.56 -0.23 -13.79
N TRP A 63 -1.95 -0.85 -12.79
CA TRP A 63 -2.64 -1.71 -11.84
C TRP A 63 -2.00 -1.62 -10.46
N TRP A 64 -2.79 -1.72 -9.40
CA TRP A 64 -2.29 -1.74 -8.03
C TRP A 64 -3.15 -2.59 -7.12
N ASN A 65 -2.59 -3.04 -6.01
CA ASN A 65 -3.34 -3.77 -4.99
C ASN A 65 -2.66 -3.61 -3.61
N ILE A 66 -3.42 -3.83 -2.55
CA ILE A 66 -2.96 -3.75 -1.17
C ILE A 66 -3.65 -4.81 -0.31
N LYS A 67 -2.87 -5.55 0.49
CA LYS A 67 -3.37 -6.63 1.36
C LYS A 67 -2.58 -6.70 2.66
N ILE A 68 -3.22 -7.21 3.72
CA ILE A 68 -2.54 -7.59 4.96
C ILE A 68 -2.39 -9.11 5.00
N PHE A 69 -1.19 -9.56 5.32
CA PHE A 69 -0.88 -10.97 5.56
C PHE A 69 -0.58 -11.20 7.03
N LYS A 70 -0.97 -12.37 7.53
CA LYS A 70 -0.53 -12.86 8.83
C LYS A 70 0.88 -13.42 8.71
N GLY A 71 1.72 -13.05 9.66
CA GLY A 71 3.11 -13.47 9.78
C GLY A 71 4.06 -12.67 8.90
N ARG A 72 5.32 -13.05 9.01
CA ARG A 72 6.43 -12.50 8.22
C ARG A 72 6.29 -12.94 6.77
N VAL A 73 6.21 -11.97 5.86
CA VAL A 73 6.21 -12.19 4.42
C VAL A 73 7.42 -11.49 3.80
N ARG A 74 8.09 -12.16 2.86
CA ARG A 74 9.25 -11.63 2.13
C ARG A 74 8.83 -11.13 0.76
N ALA A 75 9.32 -9.95 0.34
CA ALA A 75 9.03 -9.43 -0.99
C ALA A 75 9.76 -10.28 -2.04
N ASN A 76 9.02 -10.96 -2.91
CA ASN A 76 9.57 -11.76 -4.00
C ASN A 76 8.56 -11.88 -5.15
N GLN A 77 8.99 -12.50 -6.25
CA GLN A 77 8.16 -12.72 -7.44
C GLN A 77 6.85 -13.45 -7.12
N ALA A 78 6.92 -14.55 -6.36
CA ALA A 78 5.73 -15.33 -6.03
C ALA A 78 4.69 -14.51 -5.24
N LEU A 79 5.14 -13.62 -4.35
CA LEU A 79 4.25 -12.71 -3.63
C LEU A 79 3.66 -11.64 -4.57
N TYR A 80 4.48 -11.09 -5.46
CA TYR A 80 4.00 -10.16 -6.48
C TYR A 80 2.88 -10.79 -7.31
N GLU A 81 3.13 -11.94 -7.93
CA GLU A 81 2.16 -12.65 -8.77
C GLU A 81 0.88 -12.96 -8.00
N ARG A 82 1.01 -13.46 -6.75
CA ARG A 82 -0.13 -13.78 -5.90
C ARG A 82 -1.03 -12.57 -5.66
N ILE A 83 -0.46 -11.39 -5.39
CA ILE A 83 -1.25 -10.19 -5.06
C ILE A 83 -1.74 -9.50 -6.32
N PHE A 84 -0.92 -9.48 -7.36
CA PHE A 84 -1.22 -8.85 -8.64
C PHE A 84 -2.40 -9.54 -9.34
N HIS A 85 -2.51 -10.87 -9.23
CA HIS A 85 -3.62 -11.61 -9.81
C HIS A 85 -4.84 -11.76 -8.89
N ASP A 86 -4.78 -11.23 -7.65
CA ASP A 86 -5.84 -11.34 -6.65
C ASP A 86 -6.68 -10.06 -6.59
N LEU A 87 -7.48 -9.86 -7.65
CA LEU A 87 -8.42 -8.73 -7.83
C LEU A 87 -7.73 -7.36 -7.65
N PRO A 88 -6.76 -7.01 -8.52
CA PRO A 88 -6.13 -5.70 -8.50
C PRO A 88 -7.12 -4.60 -8.95
N HIS A 89 -6.81 -3.37 -8.56
CA HIS A 89 -7.51 -2.17 -9.03
C HIS A 89 -6.77 -1.57 -10.22
N GLU A 90 -7.51 -1.11 -11.21
CA GLU A 90 -6.92 -0.40 -12.34
C GLU A 90 -6.43 0.98 -11.89
N GLY A 91 -5.30 1.43 -12.45
CA GLY A 91 -4.86 2.81 -12.34
C GLY A 91 -5.61 3.66 -13.36
N ASP A 92 -6.85 4.00 -13.03
CA ASP A 92 -7.83 4.68 -13.89
C ASP A 92 -8.26 6.05 -13.33
N ASN A 93 -7.58 6.53 -12.28
CA ASN A 93 -7.91 7.72 -11.48
C ASN A 93 -9.19 7.60 -10.62
N ASN A 94 -9.83 6.43 -10.54
CA ASN A 94 -10.93 6.22 -9.61
C ASN A 94 -10.43 5.96 -8.18
N ILE A 95 -11.31 6.16 -7.21
CA ILE A 95 -11.05 5.85 -5.80
C ILE A 95 -11.63 4.47 -5.48
N TYR A 96 -10.77 3.55 -5.07
CA TYR A 96 -11.13 2.22 -4.62
C TYR A 96 -11.05 2.14 -3.10
N ARG A 97 -12.01 1.43 -2.50
CA ARG A 97 -12.09 1.22 -1.05
C ARG A 97 -12.28 -0.25 -0.74
N GLY A 98 -11.79 -0.68 0.41
CA GLY A 98 -11.99 -2.04 0.87
C GLY A 98 -11.54 -2.26 2.29
N ILE A 99 -11.78 -3.48 2.75
CA ILE A 99 -11.44 -3.94 4.10
C ILE A 99 -10.10 -4.69 3.99
N LEU A 100 -9.11 -4.29 4.79
CA LEU A 100 -7.82 -4.98 4.87
C LEU A 100 -7.85 -6.13 5.89
N ASN A 101 -8.51 -5.91 7.02
CA ASN A 101 -8.79 -6.92 8.06
C ASN A 101 -9.93 -6.44 8.98
N SER A 102 -10.13 -7.12 10.12
CA SER A 102 -11.14 -6.76 11.13
C SER A 102 -11.08 -5.32 11.62
N ASP A 103 -9.90 -4.69 11.56
CA ASP A 103 -9.65 -3.39 12.17
C ASP A 103 -9.27 -2.28 11.20
N LEU A 104 -8.95 -2.61 9.94
CA LEU A 104 -8.38 -1.68 8.98
C LEU A 104 -9.14 -1.66 7.66
N LEU A 105 -9.35 -0.45 7.16
CA LEU A 105 -9.88 -0.16 5.84
C LEU A 105 -8.80 0.52 5.00
N TYR A 106 -8.94 0.48 3.68
CA TYR A 106 -8.17 1.31 2.79
C TYR A 106 -9.08 2.17 1.89
N SER A 107 -8.56 3.32 1.49
CA SER A 107 -9.05 4.16 0.40
C SER A 107 -7.85 4.56 -0.45
N GLY A 108 -7.87 4.30 -1.75
CA GLY A 108 -6.74 4.63 -2.60
C GLY A 108 -7.10 4.84 -4.06
N SER A 109 -6.18 5.47 -4.78
CA SER A 109 -6.29 5.77 -6.20
C SER A 109 -4.93 5.70 -6.85
N MET A 110 -4.90 5.28 -8.12
CA MET A 110 -3.71 5.33 -8.96
C MET A 110 -4.04 6.01 -10.28
N GLY A 111 -3.13 6.87 -10.73
CA GLY A 111 -3.25 7.53 -12.03
C GLY A 111 -3.03 6.57 -13.19
N ASN A 112 -3.47 6.96 -14.38
CA ASN A 112 -3.38 6.17 -15.62
C ASN A 112 -2.19 6.53 -16.53
N SER A 113 -1.31 7.42 -16.08
CA SER A 113 -0.13 7.86 -16.83
C SER A 113 1.05 6.91 -16.65
N GLY A 114 1.76 6.63 -17.75
CA GLY A 114 3.04 5.90 -17.72
C GLY A 114 4.27 6.77 -17.49
N ILE A 115 4.14 8.09 -17.64
CA ILE A 115 5.26 9.03 -17.49
C ILE A 115 5.40 9.46 -16.03
N THR A 116 4.27 9.75 -15.38
CA THR A 116 4.24 10.19 -13.99
C THR A 116 3.12 9.47 -13.26
N PRO A 117 3.29 8.15 -13.01
CA PRO A 117 2.30 7.38 -12.27
C PRO A 117 2.25 7.89 -10.82
N THR A 118 1.07 8.29 -10.37
CA THR A 118 0.83 8.63 -8.98
C THR A 118 -0.02 7.55 -8.34
N ILE A 119 0.34 7.13 -7.13
CA ILE A 119 -0.49 6.25 -6.31
C ILE A 119 -0.62 6.87 -4.92
N GLU A 120 -1.85 6.97 -4.44
CA GLU A 120 -2.17 7.50 -3.12
C GLU A 120 -3.02 6.45 -2.40
N ILE A 121 -2.57 5.99 -1.24
CA ILE A 121 -3.29 5.03 -0.41
C ILE A 121 -3.35 5.57 1.02
N GLU A 122 -4.57 5.61 1.54
CA GLU A 122 -4.89 5.94 2.92
C GLU A 122 -5.37 4.68 3.64
N ILE A 123 -4.86 4.45 4.85
CA ILE A 123 -5.25 3.33 5.71
C ILE A 123 -5.95 3.90 6.93
N LEU A 124 -7.16 3.42 7.18
CA LEU A 124 -8.04 3.93 8.24
C LEU A 124 -8.31 2.82 9.26
N ASN A 125 -8.35 3.19 10.54
CA ASN A 125 -8.75 2.28 11.61
C ASN A 125 -10.24 2.44 11.92
N TYR A 126 -10.99 1.34 11.82
CA TYR A 126 -12.45 1.36 12.02
C TYR A 126 -12.86 1.78 13.45
N ARG A 127 -12.02 1.53 14.47
CA ARG A 127 -12.35 1.87 15.88
C ARG A 127 -12.42 3.37 16.06
N THR A 128 -11.53 4.11 15.41
CA THR A 128 -11.47 5.57 15.45
C THR A 128 -12.62 6.22 14.68
N ILE A 129 -13.13 5.57 13.63
CA ILE A 129 -14.31 6.05 12.88
C ILE A 129 -15.58 5.91 13.74
N SER A 130 -15.74 4.80 14.45
CA SER A 130 -16.92 4.56 15.31
C SER A 130 -17.05 5.52 16.50
N THR A 131 -15.93 6.05 17.00
CA THR A 131 -15.91 7.05 18.08
C THR A 131 -16.12 8.48 17.57
N ALA A 132 -15.74 8.79 16.32
CA ALA A 132 -15.97 10.10 15.68
C ALA A 132 -17.45 10.38 15.40
N SER A 133 -18.27 9.34 15.22
CA SER A 133 -19.73 9.47 15.12
C SER A 133 -20.44 9.83 16.44
N SER A 134 -19.73 9.91 17.58
CA SER A 134 -20.30 10.21 18.89
C SER A 134 -19.74 11.45 19.61
N SER A 135 -18.74 12.15 19.06
CA SER A 135 -18.25 13.39 19.66
C SER A 135 -17.54 14.28 18.64
N ALA A 136 -17.93 15.55 18.61
CA ALA A 136 -17.38 16.59 17.76
C ALA A 136 -15.85 16.70 17.85
N SER A 137 -15.25 17.04 16.70
CA SER A 137 -13.88 17.50 16.48
C SER A 137 -12.75 16.60 17.01
N VAL A 138 -12.28 15.69 16.16
CA VAL A 138 -10.89 15.20 16.21
C VAL A 138 -10.25 15.57 14.87
N SER A 139 -9.16 16.33 14.92
CA SER A 139 -8.42 16.74 13.72
C SER A 139 -7.92 15.50 12.98
N GLU A 140 -8.52 15.19 11.82
CA GLU A 140 -7.99 14.20 10.89
C GLU A 140 -6.61 14.67 10.42
N LYS A 141 -5.55 14.05 10.94
CA LYS A 141 -4.23 14.14 10.32
C LYS A 141 -4.29 13.40 9.00
N LYS A 142 -4.55 14.16 7.94
CA LYS A 142 -4.53 13.72 6.55
C LYS A 142 -3.09 13.68 6.08
N GLU A 143 -2.50 12.49 6.01
CA GLU A 143 -1.11 12.34 5.57
C GLU A 143 -1.08 11.47 4.31
N VAL A 144 -0.89 12.14 3.17
CA VAL A 144 -0.90 11.53 1.84
C VAL A 144 0.45 10.86 1.61
N ILE A 145 0.46 9.54 1.40
CA ILE A 145 1.64 8.85 0.89
C ILE A 145 1.81 9.25 -0.57
N LYS A 146 2.49 10.38 -0.81
CA LYS A 146 2.98 10.77 -2.14
C LYS A 146 4.35 10.16 -2.35
N LYS A 147 4.40 8.90 -2.80
CA LYS A 147 5.66 8.35 -3.31
C LYS A 147 5.75 8.67 -4.80
N LEU A 148 6.56 9.69 -5.10
CA LEU A 148 7.10 9.94 -6.44
C LEU A 148 8.19 8.88 -6.69
N PHE A 149 8.05 8.13 -7.79
CA PHE A 149 9.17 7.46 -8.43
C PHE A 149 9.72 8.38 -9.52
#